data_AF-A0AA88IAX6-F1
#
_entry.id   AF-A0AA88IAX6-F1
#
_cell.length_a   1.000
_cell.length_b   1.000
_cell.length_c   1.000
_cell.angle_alpha   90.00
_cell.angle_beta   90.00
_cell.angle_gamma   90.00
#
_symmetry.space_group_name_H-M   'P 1'
#
loop_
_entity.id
_entity.type
_entity.pdbx_description
1 polymer ?
#
loop_
_entity_poly.entity_id
_entity_poly.type
_entity_poly.pdbx_seq_one_letter_code
_entity_poly.pdbx_strand_id
1 'polypeptide(L)'
;MISIKSIAICASTLFASGAIYWTLGKYLKSKTDPREDWSSSTNQKNEFKPCNEDKTNYSPVSKDQIQTEEAAIDAQKDAEKRARTLVEEVKTTEENVKEVKKEENTTKALAARNHAVKMAKNGRQERAEYLFQQALFLAPGHPDILNDYGEYLEGAKNDFMLANSCYLKALKINPRHPKAVKNYENTKARVEKLDECLFHQIANKKDKILIVPDELTIELSKKMREVSIENEIKYIYNTASIEGNTLNLAQTRMVLEGQDVSDKNVLEVKEIIGLQTAVNYLRSSLLKKQEQISEAVILKLHDHVLGLVNPNESGAYRRVQVYVGGRKCPSYQEVHNRMQEFIKWLNSDEARRLHPLKYAALAHFKLVFIHPFVDGNGRVSRLLMNFLLMKAKYPLVIIQKEKKDEYFQAIRDGVLGDINPFVRFIAQEIDKTLDVFLLAKSDLA
;
A
#
# COMPACT_ATOMS: atom_id res chain seq x y z
N MET A 1 -5.40 23.74 28.58
CA MET A 1 -6.79 23.50 29.05
C MET A 1 -7.73 23.80 27.91
N ILE A 2 -8.47 22.81 27.39
CA ILE A 2 -9.52 23.07 26.39
C ILE A 2 -10.71 23.66 27.16
N SER A 3 -11.11 24.88 26.82
CA SER A 3 -12.21 25.56 27.52
C SER A 3 -13.53 24.85 27.26
N ILE A 4 -14.23 24.48 28.34
CA ILE A 4 -15.55 23.81 28.33
C ILE A 4 -16.58 24.60 27.49
N LYS A 5 -16.39 25.92 27.31
CA LYS A 5 -17.21 26.76 26.43
C LYS A 5 -17.19 26.35 24.96
N SER A 6 -16.10 25.74 24.46
CA SER A 6 -15.98 25.38 23.03
C SER A 6 -16.82 24.15 22.67
N ILE A 7 -16.97 23.20 23.61
CA ILE A 7 -17.75 21.97 23.42
C ILE A 7 -19.26 22.30 23.40
N ALA A 8 -19.70 23.27 24.21
CA ALA A 8 -21.10 23.69 24.28
C ALA A 8 -21.61 24.35 22.97
N ILE A 9 -20.74 25.01 22.21
CA ILE A 9 -21.10 25.71 20.97
C ILE A 9 -21.23 24.72 19.79
N CYS A 10 -20.39 23.67 19.72
CA CYS A 10 -20.57 22.58 18.75
C CYS A 10 -21.81 21.72 19.05
N ALA A 11 -22.10 21.45 20.33
CA ALA A 11 -23.27 20.65 20.71
C ALA A 11 -24.59 21.33 20.31
N SER A 12 -24.71 22.65 20.52
CA SER A 12 -25.91 23.42 20.20
C SER A 12 -26.15 23.58 18.70
N THR A 13 -25.11 23.71 17.89
CA THR A 13 -25.22 23.74 16.41
C THR A 13 -25.56 22.37 15.80
N LEU A 14 -25.05 21.27 16.35
CA LEU A 14 -25.43 19.91 15.94
C LEU A 14 -26.90 19.59 16.27
N PHE A 15 -27.39 19.99 17.44
CA PHE A 15 -28.81 19.79 17.81
C PHE A 15 -29.78 20.58 16.91
N ALA A 16 -29.45 21.84 16.58
CA ALA A 16 -30.23 22.63 15.63
C ALA A 16 -30.27 21.99 14.23
N SER A 17 -29.13 21.49 13.75
CA SER A 17 -29.03 20.80 12.45
C SER A 17 -29.87 19.52 12.39
N GLY A 18 -29.82 18.70 13.45
CA GLY A 18 -30.58 17.44 13.53
C GLY A 18 -32.10 17.64 13.54
N ALA A 19 -32.60 18.69 14.20
CA ALA A 19 -34.02 19.03 14.22
C ALA A 19 -34.56 19.41 12.83
N ILE A 20 -33.75 20.12 12.02
CA ILE A 20 -34.11 20.56 10.67
C ILE A 20 -34.13 19.39 9.68
N TYR A 21 -33.16 18.45 9.76
CA TYR A 21 -33.20 17.25 8.92
C TYR A 21 -34.38 16.32 9.23
N TRP A 22 -34.83 16.25 10.50
CA TRP A 22 -36.01 15.45 10.87
C TRP A 22 -37.32 16.06 10.36
N THR A 23 -37.46 17.40 10.35
CA THR A 23 -38.63 18.08 9.79
C THR A 23 -38.65 18.06 8.26
N LEU A 24 -37.50 18.26 7.58
CA LEU A 24 -37.41 18.04 6.12
C LEU A 24 -37.72 16.59 5.75
N GLY A 25 -37.24 15.62 6.54
CA GLY A 25 -37.52 14.19 6.34
C GLY A 25 -39.00 13.84 6.41
N LYS A 26 -39.79 14.52 7.27
CA LYS A 26 -41.26 14.40 7.29
C LYS A 26 -41.93 15.11 6.11
N TYR A 27 -41.41 16.26 5.69
CA TYR A 27 -41.95 17.04 4.57
C TYR A 27 -41.76 16.33 3.22
N LEU A 28 -40.57 15.79 2.95
CA LEU A 28 -40.27 15.11 1.69
C LEU A 28 -40.98 13.75 1.55
N LYS A 29 -41.25 13.04 2.65
CA LYS A 29 -41.99 11.77 2.64
C LYS A 29 -43.47 11.88 2.27
N SER A 30 -43.97 13.10 2.03
CA SER A 30 -45.37 13.39 1.67
C SER A 30 -45.61 13.66 0.17
N LYS A 31 -44.58 13.64 -0.69
CA LYS A 31 -44.70 14.11 -2.09
C LYS A 31 -44.10 13.25 -3.21
N THR A 32 -43.62 12.04 -2.93
CA THR A 32 -43.16 11.04 -3.94
C THR A 32 -43.47 9.63 -3.40
N ASP A 33 -44.04 8.65 -4.12
CA ASP A 33 -44.29 8.47 -5.57
C ASP A 33 -45.39 7.38 -5.74
N PRO A 34 -46.32 7.42 -6.73
CA PRO A 34 -47.32 6.37 -6.92
C PRO A 34 -47.06 5.46 -8.16
N ARG A 35 -46.79 4.17 -7.93
CA ARG A 35 -47.23 3.05 -8.80
C ARG A 35 -46.99 1.64 -8.21
N GLU A 36 -47.90 0.74 -8.58
CA GLU A 36 -47.98 -0.75 -8.61
C GLU A 36 -46.77 -1.61 -8.12
N ASP A 37 -46.93 -2.83 -7.57
CA ASP A 37 -47.75 -3.92 -8.11
C ASP A 37 -48.11 -5.06 -7.10
N TRP A 38 -48.81 -6.10 -7.58
CA TRP A 38 -49.54 -7.17 -6.86
C TRP A 38 -48.77 -8.09 -5.86
N SER A 39 -49.45 -8.54 -4.78
CA SER A 39 -50.10 -9.89 -4.71
C SER A 39 -50.46 -10.35 -3.28
N SER A 40 -51.67 -10.95 -3.12
CA SER A 40 -52.23 -11.62 -1.90
C SER A 40 -52.37 -10.74 -0.62
N SER A 41 -53.38 -10.82 0.25
CA SER A 41 -54.76 -11.37 0.28
C SER A 41 -55.41 -10.86 1.60
N THR A 42 -56.72 -10.75 1.85
CA THR A 42 -57.93 -11.36 1.26
C THR A 42 -59.18 -10.50 1.59
N ASN A 43 -60.33 -10.76 0.93
CA ASN A 43 -61.72 -10.47 1.37
C ASN A 43 -61.99 -9.26 2.31
N GLN A 44 -62.59 -8.20 1.76
CA GLN A 44 -64.03 -7.94 1.96
C GLN A 44 -64.58 -6.91 0.97
N LYS A 45 -65.84 -7.10 0.56
CA LYS A 45 -66.58 -6.19 -0.33
C LYS A 45 -66.91 -4.89 0.42
N ASN A 46 -66.85 -3.74 -0.25
CA ASN A 46 -67.86 -2.69 -0.12
C ASN A 46 -67.81 -1.71 -1.29
N GLU A 47 -68.94 -1.05 -1.53
CA GLU A 47 -69.30 -0.44 -2.81
C GLU A 47 -68.78 1.00 -2.99
N PHE A 48 -68.55 1.39 -4.25
CA PHE A 48 -68.20 2.76 -4.63
C PHE A 48 -69.41 3.71 -4.48
N LYS A 49 -69.18 4.88 -3.87
CA LYS A 49 -69.96 6.10 -4.11
C LYS A 49 -68.98 7.25 -4.44
N PRO A 50 -69.26 8.09 -5.45
CA PRO A 50 -68.45 9.26 -5.74
C PRO A 50 -68.80 10.42 -4.81
N CYS A 51 -67.81 11.22 -4.43
CA CYS A 51 -67.99 12.54 -3.81
C CYS A 51 -67.30 13.62 -4.65
N ASN A 52 -67.90 14.81 -4.60
CA ASN A 52 -67.68 15.88 -5.57
C ASN A 52 -66.37 16.67 -5.40
N GLU A 53 -66.09 17.48 -6.41
CA GLU A 53 -65.14 18.59 -6.38
C GLU A 53 -65.40 19.51 -5.18
N ASP A 54 -64.35 19.80 -4.39
CA ASP A 54 -64.35 20.94 -3.47
C ASP A 54 -63.08 21.77 -3.65
N LYS A 55 -63.27 23.02 -4.09
CA LYS A 55 -62.19 24.00 -4.28
C LYS A 55 -61.81 24.57 -2.91
N THR A 56 -60.66 24.19 -2.38
CA THR A 56 -60.11 24.82 -1.16
C THR A 56 -59.11 25.93 -1.51
N ASN A 57 -59.29 27.09 -0.87
CA ASN A 57 -58.54 28.32 -1.12
C ASN A 57 -57.06 28.18 -0.75
N TYR A 58 -56.17 28.70 -1.61
CA TYR A 58 -54.84 29.14 -1.19
C TYR A 58 -54.95 30.56 -0.61
N SER A 59 -54.74 30.71 0.69
CA SER A 59 -54.51 32.02 1.30
C SER A 59 -53.12 32.54 0.90
N PRO A 60 -52.97 33.82 0.52
CA PRO A 60 -51.65 34.39 0.26
C PRO A 60 -50.83 34.49 1.55
N VAL A 61 -49.57 34.03 1.50
CA VAL A 61 -48.60 34.21 2.60
C VAL A 61 -48.42 35.71 2.86
N SER A 62 -48.44 36.14 4.13
CA SER A 62 -48.28 37.57 4.45
C SER A 62 -46.85 38.02 4.20
N LYS A 63 -46.66 39.29 3.82
CA LYS A 63 -45.31 39.85 3.59
C LYS A 63 -44.42 39.75 4.83
N ASP A 64 -45.00 39.84 6.02
CA ASP A 64 -44.28 39.73 7.29
C ASP A 64 -43.75 38.31 7.57
N GLN A 65 -44.44 37.27 7.06
CA GLN A 65 -43.95 35.89 7.13
C GLN A 65 -42.77 35.66 6.18
N ILE A 66 -42.80 36.27 4.99
CA ILE A 66 -41.69 36.19 4.03
C ILE A 66 -40.46 36.93 4.58
N GLN A 67 -40.63 38.14 5.13
CA GLN A 67 -39.52 38.91 5.72
C GLN A 67 -38.89 38.22 6.94
N THR A 68 -39.66 37.48 7.74
CA THR A 68 -39.11 36.72 8.88
C THR A 68 -38.37 35.44 8.44
N GLU A 69 -38.82 34.77 7.37
CA GLU A 69 -38.06 33.65 6.77
C GLU A 69 -36.76 34.12 6.09
N GLU A 70 -36.78 35.24 5.35
CA GLU A 70 -35.57 35.82 4.74
C GLU A 70 -34.54 36.21 5.80
N ALA A 71 -34.98 36.86 6.90
CA ALA A 71 -34.10 37.20 8.02
C ALA A 71 -33.51 35.97 8.72
N ALA A 72 -34.27 34.87 8.82
CA ALA A 72 -33.78 33.61 9.38
C ALA A 72 -32.73 32.93 8.47
N ILE A 73 -32.95 32.96 7.16
CA ILE A 73 -32.01 32.42 6.16
C ILE A 73 -30.69 33.21 6.18
N ASP A 74 -30.73 34.53 6.26
CA ASP A 74 -29.52 35.35 6.30
C ASP A 74 -28.78 35.22 7.65
N ALA A 75 -29.51 35.11 8.77
CA ALA A 75 -28.92 34.76 10.06
C ALA A 75 -28.21 33.38 10.03
N GLN A 76 -28.77 32.39 9.32
CA GLN A 76 -28.11 31.09 9.12
C GLN A 76 -26.84 31.21 8.25
N LYS A 77 -26.87 31.96 7.14
CA LYS A 77 -25.68 32.21 6.31
C LYS A 77 -24.56 32.89 7.09
N ASP A 78 -24.91 33.87 7.93
CA ASP A 78 -23.94 34.55 8.80
C ASP A 78 -23.38 33.63 9.90
N ALA A 79 -24.21 32.75 10.47
CA ALA A 79 -23.75 31.73 11.40
C ALA A 79 -22.79 30.73 10.73
N GLU A 80 -23.11 30.25 9.52
CA GLU A 80 -22.21 29.40 8.73
C GLU A 80 -20.91 30.11 8.37
N LYS A 81 -20.96 31.40 7.99
CA LYS A 81 -19.79 32.20 7.66
C LYS A 81 -18.87 32.34 8.88
N ARG A 82 -19.43 32.65 10.06
CA ARG A 82 -18.69 32.71 11.34
C ARG A 82 -18.09 31.36 11.72
N ALA A 83 -18.84 30.27 11.52
CA ALA A 83 -18.35 28.92 11.77
C ALA A 83 -17.16 28.56 10.86
N ARG A 84 -17.20 28.94 9.57
CA ARG A 84 -16.08 28.75 8.63
C ARG A 84 -14.84 29.54 9.07
N THR A 85 -14.99 30.80 9.50
CA THR A 85 -13.87 31.61 10.03
C THR A 85 -13.24 30.95 11.26
N LEU A 86 -14.05 30.54 12.24
CA LEU A 86 -13.58 29.87 13.46
C LEU A 86 -12.85 28.54 13.15
N VAL A 87 -13.32 27.78 12.16
CA VAL A 87 -12.62 26.56 11.72
C VAL A 87 -11.24 26.89 11.14
N GLU A 88 -11.10 27.98 10.39
CA GLU A 88 -9.80 28.38 9.82
C GLU A 88 -8.84 28.94 10.88
N GLU A 89 -9.34 29.68 11.86
CA GLU A 89 -8.58 30.14 13.04
C GLU A 89 -8.08 28.97 13.88
N VAL A 90 -8.90 27.93 14.07
CA VAL A 90 -8.48 26.71 14.78
C VAL A 90 -7.40 25.96 14.00
N LYS A 91 -7.54 25.78 12.68
CA LYS A 91 -6.50 25.16 11.84
C LYS A 91 -5.16 25.89 11.93
N THR A 92 -5.17 27.22 11.74
CA THR A 92 -3.94 28.03 11.80
C THR A 92 -3.32 27.99 13.20
N THR A 93 -4.11 27.95 14.26
CA THR A 93 -3.62 27.74 15.63
C THR A 93 -2.98 26.35 15.82
N GLU A 94 -3.58 25.29 15.28
CA GLU A 94 -2.99 23.95 15.31
C GLU A 94 -1.69 23.85 14.49
N GLU A 95 -1.61 24.52 13.34
CA GLU A 95 -0.42 24.57 12.50
C GLU A 95 0.73 25.26 13.23
N ASN A 96 0.50 26.44 13.82
CA ASN A 96 1.48 27.14 14.66
C ASN A 96 2.00 26.26 15.82
N VAL A 97 1.11 25.50 16.49
CA VAL A 97 1.50 24.56 17.56
C VAL A 97 2.31 23.37 17.03
N LYS A 98 2.05 22.91 15.79
CA LYS A 98 2.85 21.86 15.13
C LYS A 98 4.24 22.39 14.75
N GLU A 99 4.37 23.63 14.30
CA GLU A 99 5.65 24.24 13.94
C GLU A 99 6.54 24.47 15.17
N VAL A 100 6.02 25.07 16.26
CA VAL A 100 6.81 25.26 17.50
C VAL A 100 7.35 23.93 18.05
N LYS A 101 6.53 22.86 18.05
CA LYS A 101 6.97 21.52 18.45
C LYS A 101 8.04 20.94 17.52
N LYS A 102 7.97 21.23 16.21
CA LYS A 102 8.95 20.80 15.21
C LYS A 102 10.30 21.50 15.42
N GLU A 103 10.31 22.77 15.75
CA GLU A 103 11.54 23.52 16.10
C GLU A 103 12.18 23.03 17.40
N GLU A 104 11.37 22.81 18.45
CA GLU A 104 11.83 22.25 19.72
C GLU A 104 12.45 20.85 19.53
N ASN A 105 11.79 19.98 18.78
CA ASN A 105 12.29 18.65 18.45
C ASN A 105 13.57 18.71 17.60
N THR A 106 13.66 19.64 16.64
CA THR A 106 14.87 19.85 15.82
C THR A 106 16.05 20.28 16.68
N THR A 107 15.84 21.19 17.63
CA THR A 107 16.87 21.65 18.57
C THR A 107 17.39 20.50 19.44
N LYS A 108 16.48 19.67 19.98
CA LYS A 108 16.83 18.45 20.74
C LYS A 108 17.58 17.42 19.87
N ALA A 109 17.16 17.23 18.62
CA ALA A 109 17.81 16.32 17.67
C ALA A 109 19.26 16.75 17.35
N LEU A 110 19.50 18.04 17.15
CA LEU A 110 20.84 18.59 16.92
C LEU A 110 21.75 18.46 18.15
N ALA A 111 21.22 18.63 19.36
CA ALA A 111 21.95 18.35 20.59
C ALA A 111 22.35 16.86 20.70
N ALA A 112 21.41 15.94 20.41
CA ALA A 112 21.67 14.51 20.37
C ALA A 112 22.73 14.14 19.30
N ARG A 113 22.64 14.69 18.08
CA ARG A 113 23.65 14.53 17.00
C ARG A 113 25.05 14.92 17.47
N ASN A 114 25.20 16.11 18.06
CA ASN A 114 26.50 16.60 18.55
C ASN A 114 27.08 15.68 19.63
N HIS A 115 26.24 15.13 20.51
CA HIS A 115 26.65 14.16 21.50
C HIS A 115 27.03 12.80 20.87
N ALA A 116 26.30 12.33 19.86
CA ALA A 116 26.57 11.12 19.10
C ALA A 116 27.96 11.17 18.44
N VAL A 117 28.25 12.24 17.70
CA VAL A 117 29.54 12.47 17.04
C VAL A 117 30.70 12.50 18.05
N LYS A 118 30.50 13.11 19.22
CA LYS A 118 31.51 13.10 20.31
C LYS A 118 31.72 11.69 20.87
N MET A 119 30.67 10.90 21.05
CA MET A 119 30.77 9.52 21.53
C MET A 119 31.47 8.60 20.52
N ALA A 120 31.18 8.75 19.22
CA ALA A 120 31.83 8.00 18.15
C ALA A 120 33.34 8.27 18.09
N LYS A 121 33.75 9.55 18.15
CA LYS A 121 35.17 9.96 18.22
C LYS A 121 35.88 9.42 19.46
N ASN A 122 35.16 9.25 20.57
CA ASN A 122 35.68 8.65 21.81
C ASN A 122 35.60 7.11 21.82
N GLY A 123 35.34 6.46 20.67
CA GLY A 123 35.27 5.00 20.55
C GLY A 123 34.02 4.35 21.17
N ARG A 124 33.07 5.11 21.70
CA ARG A 124 31.87 4.61 22.40
C ARG A 124 30.74 4.32 21.40
N GLN A 125 30.96 3.33 20.53
CA GLN A 125 30.15 3.13 19.32
C GLN A 125 28.66 2.86 19.59
N GLU A 126 28.32 2.03 20.57
CA GLU A 126 26.92 1.71 20.92
C GLU A 126 26.15 2.94 21.42
N ARG A 127 26.80 3.77 22.26
CA ARG A 127 26.20 5.02 22.75
C ARG A 127 26.03 6.03 21.61
N ALA A 128 26.96 6.08 20.67
CA ALA A 128 26.83 6.92 19.49
C ALA A 128 25.64 6.49 18.62
N GLU A 129 25.49 5.18 18.36
CA GLU A 129 24.37 4.62 17.60
C GLU A 129 23.02 4.98 18.22
N TYR A 130 22.85 4.76 19.53
CA TYR A 130 21.63 5.13 20.25
C TYR A 130 21.30 6.62 20.12
N LEU A 131 22.30 7.50 20.27
CA LEU A 131 22.12 8.95 20.16
C LEU A 131 21.79 9.39 18.73
N PHE A 132 22.34 8.73 17.70
CA PHE A 132 21.94 8.96 16.30
C PHE A 132 20.51 8.49 16.03
N GLN A 133 20.11 7.32 16.54
CA GLN A 133 18.74 6.82 16.43
C GLN A 133 17.74 7.76 17.13
N GLN A 134 18.07 8.28 18.32
CA GLN A 134 17.28 9.32 18.98
C GLN A 134 17.18 10.62 18.15
N ALA A 135 18.29 11.07 17.57
CA ALA A 135 18.33 12.27 16.74
C ALA A 135 17.44 12.11 15.48
N LEU A 136 17.50 10.94 14.83
CA LEU A 136 16.65 10.60 13.68
C LEU A 136 15.18 10.39 14.08
N PHE A 137 14.88 9.87 15.27
CA PHE A 137 13.50 9.77 15.76
C PHE A 137 12.86 11.15 15.96
N LEU A 138 13.62 12.11 16.51
CA LEU A 138 13.16 13.49 16.74
C LEU A 138 13.08 14.32 15.44
N ALA A 139 14.02 14.13 14.51
CA ALA A 139 14.09 14.88 13.25
C ALA A 139 14.52 13.98 12.07
N PRO A 140 13.63 13.09 11.57
CA PRO A 140 13.97 12.04 10.59
C PRO A 140 14.39 12.57 9.21
N GLY A 141 14.06 13.82 8.90
CA GLY A 141 14.40 14.50 7.66
C GLY A 141 15.52 15.54 7.78
N HIS A 142 16.31 15.57 8.85
CA HIS A 142 17.36 16.59 8.98
C HIS A 142 18.62 16.22 8.16
N PRO A 143 19.05 17.02 7.17
CA PRO A 143 20.18 16.67 6.28
C PRO A 143 21.48 16.37 7.03
N ASP A 144 21.87 17.23 7.99
CA ASP A 144 23.12 17.03 8.75
C ASP A 144 23.10 15.76 9.60
N ILE A 145 21.95 15.39 10.18
CA ILE A 145 21.84 14.21 11.05
C ILE A 145 21.96 12.94 10.20
N LEU A 146 21.30 12.93 9.03
CA LEU A 146 21.44 11.87 8.04
C LEU A 146 22.87 11.76 7.51
N ASN A 147 23.55 12.88 7.25
CA ASN A 147 24.94 12.89 6.83
C ASN A 147 25.88 12.33 7.90
N ASP A 148 25.84 12.90 9.11
CA ASP A 148 26.77 12.53 10.19
C ASP A 148 26.52 11.09 10.69
N TYR A 149 25.27 10.59 10.56
CA TYR A 149 24.97 9.17 10.78
C TYR A 149 25.52 8.27 9.66
N GLY A 150 25.47 8.71 8.40
CA GLY A 150 26.14 8.04 7.29
C GLY A 150 27.66 7.91 7.51
N GLU A 151 28.30 9.01 7.95
CA GLU A 151 29.75 9.02 8.26
C GLU A 151 30.07 8.03 9.40
N TYR A 152 29.19 7.93 10.41
CA TYR A 152 29.29 6.92 11.47
C TYR A 152 29.13 5.48 10.96
N LEU A 153 28.16 5.22 10.08
CA LEU A 153 27.91 3.88 9.52
C LEU A 153 29.09 3.38 8.67
N GLU A 154 29.72 4.24 7.87
CA GLU A 154 30.94 3.89 7.15
C GLU A 154 32.10 3.59 8.10
N GLY A 155 32.39 4.51 9.03
CA GLY A 155 33.58 4.44 9.87
C GLY A 155 33.53 3.40 11.00
N ALA A 156 32.36 3.18 11.61
CA ALA A 156 32.21 2.32 12.78
C ALA A 156 31.52 0.97 12.49
N LYS A 157 30.65 0.91 11.46
CA LYS A 157 29.88 -0.31 11.11
C LYS A 157 30.30 -0.93 9.78
N ASN A 158 31.08 -0.22 8.96
CA ASN A 158 31.47 -0.64 7.60
C ASN A 158 30.23 -0.92 6.70
N ASP A 159 29.09 -0.25 6.98
CA ASP A 159 27.84 -0.39 6.23
C ASP A 159 27.65 0.76 5.22
N PHE A 160 28.28 0.57 4.06
CA PHE A 160 28.19 1.51 2.93
C PHE A 160 26.79 1.56 2.32
N MET A 161 25.98 0.51 2.44
CA MET A 161 24.66 0.46 1.81
C MET A 161 23.67 1.35 2.55
N LEU A 162 23.64 1.27 3.89
CA LEU A 162 22.82 2.14 4.71
C LEU A 162 23.37 3.58 4.70
N ALA A 163 24.70 3.76 4.78
CA ALA A 163 25.31 5.08 4.67
C ALA A 163 24.96 5.81 3.36
N ASN A 164 25.08 5.14 2.22
CA ASN A 164 24.73 5.71 0.92
C ASN A 164 23.24 6.09 0.83
N SER A 165 22.34 5.28 1.41
CA SER A 165 20.91 5.63 1.49
C SER A 165 20.68 6.85 2.40
N CYS A 166 21.41 6.97 3.52
CA CYS A 166 21.37 8.16 4.38
C CYS A 166 21.84 9.44 3.63
N TYR A 167 22.93 9.39 2.88
CA TYR A 167 23.36 10.53 2.06
C TYR A 167 22.33 10.88 0.98
N LEU A 168 21.78 9.87 0.28
CA LEU A 168 20.76 10.10 -0.74
C LEU A 168 19.46 10.69 -0.14
N LYS A 169 19.08 10.29 1.08
CA LYS A 169 17.98 10.90 1.86
C LYS A 169 18.30 12.35 2.23
N ALA A 170 19.52 12.67 2.66
CA ALA A 170 19.96 14.04 2.93
C ALA A 170 19.91 14.93 1.67
N LEU A 171 20.39 14.43 0.54
CA LEU A 171 20.44 15.15 -0.74
C LEU A 171 19.06 15.42 -1.34
N LYS A 172 18.07 14.57 -1.12
CA LYS A 172 16.68 14.84 -1.55
C LYS A 172 16.04 16.02 -0.82
N ILE A 173 16.49 16.28 0.41
CA ILE A 173 15.97 17.35 1.27
C ILE A 173 16.80 18.63 1.07
N ASN A 174 18.12 18.50 0.94
CA ASN A 174 19.02 19.58 0.56
C ASN A 174 19.99 19.14 -0.57
N PRO A 175 19.63 19.38 -1.85
CA PRO A 175 20.43 18.97 -3.00
C PRO A 175 21.83 19.58 -3.09
N ARG A 176 22.12 20.64 -2.32
CA ARG A 176 23.42 21.33 -2.28
C ARG A 176 24.17 21.10 -0.96
N HIS A 177 23.78 20.11 -0.17
CA HIS A 177 24.42 19.82 1.12
C HIS A 177 25.89 19.34 0.91
N PRO A 178 26.91 20.12 1.32
CA PRO A 178 28.26 20.00 0.77
C PRO A 178 28.99 18.70 1.13
N LYS A 179 28.80 18.16 2.34
CA LYS A 179 29.39 16.87 2.73
C LYS A 179 28.69 15.71 2.02
N ALA A 180 27.36 15.65 2.11
CA ALA A 180 26.55 14.57 1.58
C ALA A 180 26.73 14.34 0.06
N VAL A 181 26.96 15.39 -0.74
CA VAL A 181 27.29 15.22 -2.18
C VAL A 181 28.56 14.38 -2.31
N LYS A 182 29.66 14.83 -1.69
CA LYS A 182 30.96 14.15 -1.72
C LYS A 182 30.89 12.73 -1.16
N ASN A 183 30.22 12.54 -0.03
CA ASN A 183 30.12 11.22 0.61
C ASN A 183 29.23 10.26 -0.21
N TYR A 184 28.16 10.76 -0.84
CA TYR A 184 27.35 9.98 -1.78
C TYR A 184 28.15 9.56 -3.01
N GLU A 185 28.89 10.47 -3.64
CA GLU A 185 29.75 10.18 -4.80
C GLU A 185 30.83 9.13 -4.48
N ASN A 186 31.51 9.27 -3.33
CA ASN A 186 32.51 8.32 -2.86
C ASN A 186 31.93 6.91 -2.59
N THR A 187 30.73 6.84 -2.01
CA THR A 187 30.11 5.54 -1.66
C THR A 187 29.40 4.88 -2.82
N LYS A 188 28.89 5.64 -3.80
CA LYS A 188 28.06 5.14 -4.90
C LYS A 188 28.71 3.97 -5.65
N ALA A 189 29.92 4.15 -6.18
CA ALA A 189 30.59 3.11 -6.97
C ALA A 189 30.90 1.84 -6.15
N ARG A 190 31.18 2.00 -4.84
CA ARG A 190 31.38 0.86 -3.92
C ARG A 190 30.08 0.09 -3.69
N VAL A 191 28.97 0.80 -3.54
CA VAL A 191 27.64 0.22 -3.34
C VAL A 191 27.11 -0.45 -4.61
N GLU A 192 27.33 0.15 -5.79
CA GLU A 192 27.01 -0.48 -7.09
C GLU A 192 27.74 -1.82 -7.25
N LYS A 193 29.04 -1.87 -6.92
CA LYS A 193 29.83 -3.12 -6.93
C LYS A 193 29.35 -4.17 -5.91
N LEU A 194 28.83 -3.75 -4.75
CA LEU A 194 28.25 -4.67 -3.76
C LEU A 194 26.93 -5.27 -4.28
N ASP A 195 26.08 -4.47 -4.92
CA ASP A 195 24.83 -4.92 -5.54
C ASP A 195 25.09 -5.91 -6.70
N GLU A 196 26.08 -5.62 -7.55
CA GLU A 196 26.53 -6.54 -8.61
C GLU A 196 27.04 -7.88 -8.06
N CYS A 197 27.83 -7.84 -6.98
CA CYS A 197 28.34 -9.04 -6.32
C CYS A 197 27.19 -9.91 -5.77
N LEU A 198 26.21 -9.30 -5.09
CA LEU A 198 25.01 -9.97 -4.61
C LEU A 198 24.23 -10.62 -5.75
N PHE A 199 23.98 -9.89 -6.85
CA PHE A 199 23.27 -10.44 -8.01
C PHE A 199 24.01 -11.60 -8.66
N HIS A 200 25.34 -11.54 -8.76
CA HIS A 200 26.15 -12.62 -9.29
C HIS A 200 26.13 -13.87 -8.39
N GLN A 201 26.19 -13.70 -7.06
CA GLN A 201 26.04 -14.81 -6.10
C GLN A 201 24.69 -15.53 -6.27
N ILE A 202 23.60 -14.78 -6.36
CA ILE A 202 22.23 -15.31 -6.54
C ILE A 202 22.09 -16.01 -7.90
N ALA A 203 22.66 -15.45 -8.97
CA ALA A 203 22.70 -16.08 -10.29
C ALA A 203 23.43 -17.44 -10.24
N ASN A 204 24.61 -17.50 -9.59
CA ASN A 204 25.38 -18.72 -9.41
C ASN A 204 24.62 -19.79 -8.60
N LYS A 205 23.87 -19.41 -7.55
CA LYS A 205 22.98 -20.34 -6.82
C LYS A 205 21.88 -20.89 -7.72
N LYS A 206 21.21 -20.04 -8.51
CA LYS A 206 20.18 -20.43 -9.48
C LYS A 206 20.73 -21.39 -10.55
N ASP A 207 21.90 -21.11 -11.12
CA ASP A 207 22.51 -21.97 -12.14
C ASP A 207 22.93 -23.34 -11.57
N LYS A 208 23.41 -23.39 -10.31
CA LYS A 208 23.68 -24.65 -9.59
C LYS A 208 22.44 -25.51 -9.35
N ILE A 209 21.24 -24.93 -9.27
CA ILE A 209 19.98 -25.67 -9.15
C ILE A 209 19.54 -26.21 -10.52
N LEU A 210 19.73 -25.42 -11.59
CA LEU A 210 19.33 -25.80 -12.95
C LEU A 210 20.19 -26.92 -13.55
N ILE A 211 21.45 -27.05 -13.14
CA ILE A 211 22.31 -28.19 -13.51
C ILE A 211 21.84 -29.44 -12.73
N VAL A 212 21.37 -30.47 -13.43
CA VAL A 212 20.94 -31.75 -12.84
C VAL A 212 21.79 -32.89 -13.44
N PRO A 213 22.43 -33.76 -12.62
CA PRO A 213 23.09 -34.96 -13.13
C PRO A 213 22.05 -35.98 -13.62
N ASP A 214 22.31 -36.58 -14.79
CA ASP A 214 21.35 -37.49 -15.46
C ASP A 214 20.89 -38.65 -14.56
N GLU A 215 21.81 -39.23 -13.78
CA GLU A 215 21.61 -40.39 -12.91
C GLU A 215 20.58 -40.17 -11.79
N LEU A 216 20.46 -38.94 -11.28
CA LEU A 216 19.57 -38.57 -10.16
C LEU A 216 18.27 -37.90 -10.61
N THR A 217 18.05 -37.78 -11.93
CA THR A 217 17.02 -36.89 -12.51
C THR A 217 15.61 -37.12 -11.99
N ILE A 218 15.18 -38.37 -11.81
CA ILE A 218 13.78 -38.68 -11.44
C ILE A 218 13.51 -38.31 -9.97
N GLU A 219 14.34 -38.78 -9.04
CA GLU A 219 14.16 -38.53 -7.61
C GLU A 219 14.40 -37.05 -7.27
N LEU A 220 15.44 -36.45 -7.85
CA LEU A 220 15.68 -35.02 -7.70
C LEU A 220 14.53 -34.19 -8.28
N SER A 221 13.97 -34.55 -9.44
CA SER A 221 12.78 -33.88 -9.99
C SER A 221 11.56 -34.00 -9.08
N LYS A 222 11.36 -35.14 -8.42
CA LYS A 222 10.29 -35.33 -7.44
C LYS A 222 10.50 -34.42 -6.22
N LYS A 223 11.69 -34.43 -5.62
CA LYS A 223 12.05 -33.58 -4.47
C LYS A 223 11.94 -32.09 -4.80
N MET A 224 12.44 -31.65 -5.96
CA MET A 224 12.30 -30.27 -6.43
C MET A 224 10.84 -29.85 -6.63
N ARG A 225 9.98 -30.78 -7.04
CA ARG A 225 8.53 -30.55 -7.16
C ARG A 225 7.86 -30.42 -5.80
N GLU A 226 8.21 -31.26 -4.83
CA GLU A 226 7.74 -31.16 -3.43
C GLU A 226 8.12 -29.80 -2.82
N VAL A 227 9.40 -29.40 -2.90
CA VAL A 227 9.87 -28.08 -2.44
C VAL A 227 9.14 -26.93 -3.15
N SER A 228 8.84 -27.08 -4.44
CA SER A 228 8.08 -26.07 -5.20
C SER A 228 6.64 -25.93 -4.73
N ILE A 229 5.98 -27.05 -4.37
CA ILE A 229 4.60 -27.04 -3.81
C ILE A 229 4.61 -26.39 -2.42
N GLU A 230 5.57 -26.78 -1.57
CA GLU A 230 5.74 -26.19 -0.23
C GLU A 230 5.99 -24.68 -0.27
N ASN A 231 6.84 -24.23 -1.20
CA ASN A 231 7.11 -22.81 -1.40
C ASN A 231 5.91 -22.06 -1.99
N GLU A 232 5.05 -22.71 -2.77
CA GLU A 232 3.79 -22.10 -3.26
C GLU A 232 2.77 -21.92 -2.13
N ILE A 233 2.58 -22.92 -1.27
CA ILE A 233 1.72 -22.82 -0.07
C ILE A 233 2.23 -21.69 0.85
N LYS A 234 3.54 -21.64 1.12
CA LYS A 234 4.17 -20.56 1.90
C LYS A 234 4.03 -19.19 1.24
N TYR A 235 4.10 -19.10 -0.09
CA TYR A 235 3.86 -17.86 -0.82
C TYR A 235 2.43 -17.37 -0.64
N ILE A 236 1.43 -18.24 -0.83
CA ILE A 236 0.01 -17.88 -0.71
C ILE A 236 -0.34 -17.45 0.72
N TYR A 237 0.15 -18.18 1.73
CA TYR A 237 0.00 -17.80 3.14
C TYR A 237 0.59 -16.40 3.42
N ASN A 238 1.88 -16.19 3.12
CA ASN A 238 2.53 -14.92 3.44
C ASN A 238 1.96 -13.74 2.66
N THR A 239 1.65 -13.91 1.37
CA THR A 239 1.10 -12.83 0.53
C THR A 239 -0.31 -12.42 0.96
N ALA A 240 -1.09 -13.31 1.59
CA ALA A 240 -2.37 -12.98 2.22
C ALA A 240 -2.18 -12.34 3.60
N SER A 241 -1.35 -12.91 4.48
CA SER A 241 -1.09 -12.37 5.81
C SER A 241 -0.45 -10.97 5.81
N ILE A 242 0.31 -10.60 4.78
CA ILE A 242 0.81 -9.24 4.59
C ILE A 242 -0.33 -8.23 4.48
N GLU A 243 -1.43 -8.58 3.80
CA GLU A 243 -2.60 -7.69 3.64
C GLU A 243 -3.55 -7.76 4.85
N GLY A 244 -3.40 -8.75 5.74
CA GLY A 244 -4.13 -8.84 7.02
C GLY A 244 -4.90 -10.15 7.24
N ASN A 245 -4.86 -11.09 6.30
CA ASN A 245 -5.53 -12.39 6.43
C ASN A 245 -4.99 -13.18 7.64
N THR A 246 -5.90 -13.66 8.48
CA THR A 246 -5.61 -14.25 9.80
C THR A 246 -5.43 -15.77 9.79
N LEU A 247 -5.68 -16.44 8.66
CA LEU A 247 -5.47 -17.88 8.53
C LEU A 247 -4.00 -18.24 8.76
N ASN A 248 -3.74 -19.27 9.57
CA ASN A 248 -2.39 -19.78 9.77
C ASN A 248 -1.94 -20.66 8.59
N LEU A 249 -0.65 -21.05 8.56
CA LEU A 249 -0.08 -21.83 7.45
C LEU A 249 -0.75 -23.22 7.28
N ALA A 250 -1.17 -23.86 8.37
CA ALA A 250 -1.85 -25.16 8.32
C ALA A 250 -3.28 -25.02 7.77
N GLN A 251 -4.03 -24.02 8.21
CA GLN A 251 -5.35 -23.68 7.67
C GLN A 251 -5.26 -23.27 6.20
N THR A 252 -4.24 -22.50 5.82
CA THR A 252 -3.97 -22.16 4.41
C THR A 252 -3.75 -23.43 3.58
N ARG A 253 -2.94 -24.37 4.07
CA ARG A 253 -2.76 -25.69 3.42
C ARG A 253 -4.08 -26.44 3.28
N MET A 254 -4.88 -26.54 4.34
CA MET A 254 -6.19 -27.20 4.31
C MET A 254 -7.10 -26.64 3.21
N VAL A 255 -7.22 -25.31 3.10
CA VAL A 255 -7.97 -24.64 2.02
C VAL A 255 -7.42 -25.02 0.64
N LEU A 256 -6.09 -24.98 0.46
CA LEU A 256 -5.44 -25.27 -0.83
C LEU A 256 -5.55 -26.74 -1.25
N GLU A 257 -5.70 -27.65 -0.29
CA GLU A 257 -5.95 -29.08 -0.48
C GLU A 257 -7.45 -29.42 -0.63
N GLY A 258 -8.34 -28.43 -0.54
CA GLY A 258 -9.79 -28.61 -0.67
C GLY A 258 -10.46 -29.19 0.58
N GLN A 259 -9.80 -29.15 1.74
CA GLN A 259 -10.38 -29.56 3.02
C GLN A 259 -11.30 -28.47 3.58
N ASP A 260 -12.27 -28.86 4.41
CA ASP A 260 -13.21 -27.93 5.03
C ASP A 260 -12.54 -27.08 6.13
N VAL A 261 -12.83 -25.78 6.11
CA VAL A 261 -12.39 -24.79 7.11
C VAL A 261 -13.57 -23.87 7.48
N SER A 262 -14.75 -24.46 7.67
CA SER A 262 -16.03 -23.78 7.93
C SER A 262 -16.07 -22.91 9.20
N ASP A 263 -15.11 -23.03 10.11
CA ASP A 263 -15.01 -22.22 11.33
C ASP A 263 -14.26 -20.88 11.12
N LYS A 264 -14.08 -20.45 9.87
CA LYS A 264 -13.35 -19.23 9.48
C LYS A 264 -14.17 -18.28 8.62
N ASN A 265 -13.67 -17.05 8.51
CA ASN A 265 -14.26 -16.04 7.65
C ASN A 265 -14.20 -16.49 6.19
N VAL A 266 -15.38 -16.65 5.58
CA VAL A 266 -15.53 -17.08 4.18
C VAL A 266 -14.79 -16.15 3.21
N LEU A 267 -14.65 -14.86 3.53
CA LEU A 267 -13.87 -13.92 2.72
C LEU A 267 -12.37 -14.23 2.76
N GLU A 268 -11.81 -14.57 3.94
CA GLU A 268 -10.40 -14.93 4.07
C GLU A 268 -10.08 -16.25 3.35
N VAL A 269 -10.99 -17.22 3.41
CA VAL A 269 -10.88 -18.47 2.64
C VAL A 269 -10.91 -18.20 1.13
N LYS A 270 -11.82 -17.32 0.67
CA LYS A 270 -11.92 -16.89 -0.72
C LYS A 270 -10.67 -16.14 -1.23
N GLU A 271 -9.98 -15.38 -0.38
CA GLU A 271 -8.70 -14.76 -0.74
C GLU A 271 -7.61 -15.81 -1.02
N ILE A 272 -7.51 -16.85 -0.19
CA ILE A 272 -6.55 -17.95 -0.38
C ILE A 272 -6.85 -18.69 -1.70
N ILE A 273 -8.11 -19.01 -1.97
CA ILE A 273 -8.53 -19.65 -3.22
C ILE A 273 -8.25 -18.73 -4.41
N GLY A 274 -8.58 -17.43 -4.32
CA GLY A 274 -8.29 -16.45 -5.37
C GLY A 274 -6.81 -16.40 -5.73
N LEU A 275 -5.94 -16.29 -4.72
CA LEU A 275 -4.48 -16.36 -4.87
C LEU A 275 -4.02 -17.68 -5.49
N GLN A 276 -4.60 -18.83 -5.11
CA GLN A 276 -4.31 -20.12 -5.74
C GLN A 276 -4.68 -20.12 -7.22
N THR A 277 -5.86 -19.60 -7.60
CA THR A 277 -6.25 -19.50 -9.02
C THR A 277 -5.31 -18.57 -9.81
N ALA A 278 -4.86 -17.47 -9.19
CA ALA A 278 -3.91 -16.55 -9.81
C ALA A 278 -2.54 -17.20 -10.04
N VAL A 279 -1.99 -17.93 -9.07
CA VAL A 279 -0.73 -18.68 -9.23
C VAL A 279 -0.87 -19.80 -10.28
N ASN A 280 -1.99 -20.53 -10.27
CA ASN A 280 -2.30 -21.52 -11.30
C ASN A 280 -2.40 -20.90 -12.71
N TYR A 281 -2.96 -19.69 -12.84
CA TYR A 281 -3.00 -18.94 -14.09
C TYR A 281 -1.60 -18.53 -14.57
N LEU A 282 -0.72 -18.03 -13.68
CA LEU A 282 0.69 -17.75 -14.00
C LEU A 282 1.41 -18.99 -14.54
N ARG A 283 1.28 -20.12 -13.82
CA ARG A 283 1.95 -21.40 -14.15
C ARG A 283 1.44 -22.01 -15.45
N SER A 284 0.13 -22.08 -15.63
CA SER A 284 -0.49 -22.88 -16.69
C SER A 284 -0.77 -22.09 -17.96
N SER A 285 -1.04 -20.79 -17.87
CA SER A 285 -1.29 -19.95 -19.04
C SER A 285 -0.03 -19.21 -19.46
N LEU A 286 0.46 -18.29 -18.63
CA LEU A 286 1.46 -17.31 -19.08
C LEU A 286 2.85 -17.93 -19.31
N LEU A 287 3.33 -18.77 -18.39
CA LEU A 287 4.67 -19.37 -18.51
C LEU A 287 4.75 -20.44 -19.62
N LYS A 288 3.69 -21.24 -19.82
CA LYS A 288 3.63 -22.24 -20.89
C LYS A 288 3.49 -21.62 -22.28
N LYS A 289 2.69 -20.55 -22.42
CA LYS A 289 2.46 -19.87 -23.71
C LYS A 289 3.50 -18.79 -24.04
N GLN A 290 4.45 -18.54 -23.12
CA GLN A 290 5.46 -17.48 -23.21
C GLN A 290 4.87 -16.07 -23.50
N GLU A 291 3.66 -15.82 -23.01
CA GLU A 291 2.87 -14.64 -23.34
C GLU A 291 3.61 -13.33 -22.96
N GLN A 292 3.40 -12.28 -23.76
CA GLN A 292 3.85 -10.93 -23.40
C GLN A 292 2.90 -10.33 -22.37
N ILE A 293 3.40 -9.45 -21.50
CA ILE A 293 2.53 -8.82 -20.50
C ILE A 293 1.72 -7.74 -21.20
N SER A 294 0.41 -7.93 -21.25
CA SER A 294 -0.57 -6.98 -21.78
C SER A 294 -1.44 -6.41 -20.64
N GLU A 295 -2.24 -5.40 -20.94
CA GLU A 295 -3.24 -4.86 -20.01
C GLU A 295 -4.19 -5.97 -19.55
N ALA A 296 -4.71 -6.74 -20.51
CA ALA A 296 -5.60 -7.87 -20.25
C ALA A 296 -4.99 -8.93 -19.32
N VAL A 297 -3.69 -9.21 -19.40
CA VAL A 297 -3.00 -10.13 -18.46
C VAL A 297 -3.00 -9.59 -17.03
N ILE A 298 -2.76 -8.28 -16.84
CA ILE A 298 -2.75 -7.66 -15.51
C ILE A 298 -4.17 -7.56 -14.94
N LEU A 299 -5.16 -7.19 -15.76
CA LEU A 299 -6.57 -7.20 -15.38
C LEU A 299 -7.04 -8.61 -15.01
N LYS A 300 -6.71 -9.64 -15.80
CA LYS A 300 -7.08 -11.03 -15.51
C LYS A 300 -6.37 -11.58 -14.26
N LEU A 301 -5.15 -11.16 -13.97
CA LEU A 301 -4.50 -11.47 -12.70
C LEU A 301 -5.23 -10.82 -11.51
N HIS A 302 -5.67 -9.57 -11.65
CA HIS A 302 -6.49 -8.91 -10.65
C HIS A 302 -7.84 -9.60 -10.46
N ASP A 303 -8.46 -10.07 -11.55
CA ASP A 303 -9.71 -10.83 -11.52
C ASP A 303 -9.57 -12.15 -10.76
N HIS A 304 -8.52 -12.93 -11.02
CA HIS A 304 -8.23 -14.13 -10.22
C HIS A 304 -8.01 -13.82 -8.73
N VAL A 305 -7.37 -12.70 -8.39
CA VAL A 305 -7.10 -12.30 -6.99
C VAL A 305 -8.35 -11.86 -6.24
N LEU A 306 -9.22 -11.05 -6.85
CA LEU A 306 -10.38 -10.45 -6.16
C LEU A 306 -11.74 -11.03 -6.55
N GLY A 307 -11.90 -11.75 -7.66
CA GLY A 307 -13.22 -12.12 -8.20
C GLY A 307 -14.11 -12.93 -7.26
N LEU A 308 -13.53 -13.71 -6.34
CA LEU A 308 -14.29 -14.43 -5.31
C LEU A 308 -14.75 -13.54 -4.14
N VAL A 309 -14.03 -12.44 -3.89
CA VAL A 309 -14.17 -11.55 -2.73
C VAL A 309 -14.98 -10.30 -3.09
N ASN A 310 -14.67 -9.65 -4.21
CA ASN A 310 -15.35 -8.47 -4.73
C ASN A 310 -15.43 -8.53 -6.28
N PRO A 311 -16.40 -9.28 -6.85
CA PRO A 311 -16.56 -9.44 -8.29
C PRO A 311 -16.98 -8.16 -9.04
N ASN A 312 -17.42 -7.11 -8.35
CA ASN A 312 -17.84 -5.86 -8.98
C ASN A 312 -16.65 -4.95 -9.34
N GLU A 313 -15.54 -5.08 -8.62
CA GLU A 313 -14.29 -4.32 -8.84
C GLU A 313 -13.15 -5.21 -9.39
N SER A 314 -13.34 -6.53 -9.45
CA SER A 314 -12.33 -7.46 -9.99
C SER A 314 -12.12 -7.22 -11.49
N GLY A 315 -10.88 -7.37 -11.95
CA GLY A 315 -10.53 -7.13 -13.35
C GLY A 315 -10.72 -5.70 -13.89
N ALA A 316 -11.12 -4.72 -13.08
CA ALA A 316 -11.39 -3.35 -13.52
C ALA A 316 -10.52 -2.30 -12.80
N TYR A 317 -10.17 -1.20 -13.48
CA TYR A 317 -9.49 -0.07 -12.85
C TYR A 317 -10.42 0.75 -11.97
N ARG A 318 -9.88 1.28 -10.87
CA ARG A 318 -10.60 2.13 -9.93
C ARG A 318 -11.16 3.37 -10.63
N ARG A 319 -12.34 3.79 -10.20
CA ARG A 319 -13.00 5.06 -10.62
C ARG A 319 -12.97 6.14 -9.54
N VAL A 320 -12.22 5.89 -8.47
CA VAL A 320 -12.12 6.75 -7.28
C VAL A 320 -10.67 7.10 -6.96
N GLN A 321 -10.46 8.21 -6.25
CA GLN A 321 -9.13 8.56 -5.75
C GLN A 321 -8.81 7.79 -4.47
N VAL A 322 -7.56 7.33 -4.34
CA VAL A 322 -7.08 6.52 -3.20
C VAL A 322 -5.81 7.12 -2.60
N TYR A 323 -5.59 6.82 -1.32
CA TYR A 323 -4.43 7.26 -0.54
C TYR A 323 -3.77 6.04 0.12
N VAL A 324 -2.44 5.95 0.03
CA VAL A 324 -1.67 4.79 0.49
C VAL A 324 -0.51 5.27 1.33
N GLY A 325 -0.52 4.94 2.63
CA GLY A 325 0.53 5.38 3.57
C GLY A 325 0.67 6.92 3.64
N GLY A 326 -0.44 7.66 3.53
CA GLY A 326 -0.46 9.13 3.48
C GLY A 326 -0.13 9.74 2.11
N ARG A 327 0.39 8.97 1.14
CA ARG A 327 0.60 9.45 -0.24
C ARG A 327 -0.71 9.43 -1.02
N LYS A 328 -1.03 10.52 -1.70
CA LYS A 328 -2.05 10.59 -2.75
C LYS A 328 -1.57 9.83 -3.98
N CYS A 329 -2.33 8.84 -4.46
CA CYS A 329 -2.01 8.16 -5.71
C CYS A 329 -2.38 9.01 -6.93
N PRO A 330 -1.93 8.63 -8.15
CA PRO A 330 -2.38 9.24 -9.41
C PRO A 330 -3.90 9.43 -9.49
N SER A 331 -4.40 10.42 -10.22
CA SER A 331 -5.86 10.53 -10.45
C SER A 331 -6.37 9.26 -11.13
N TYR A 332 -7.58 8.82 -10.81
CA TYR A 332 -8.18 7.66 -11.47
C TYR A 332 -8.31 7.87 -13.00
N GLN A 333 -8.46 9.12 -13.43
CA GLN A 333 -8.46 9.55 -14.83
C GLN A 333 -7.10 9.32 -15.54
N GLU A 334 -5.99 9.31 -14.79
CA GLU A 334 -4.64 9.06 -15.33
C GLU A 334 -4.28 7.57 -15.36
N VAL A 335 -5.01 6.70 -14.63
CA VAL A 335 -4.61 5.31 -14.40
C VAL A 335 -4.41 4.55 -15.70
N HIS A 336 -5.32 4.69 -16.67
CA HIS A 336 -5.22 3.98 -17.95
C HIS A 336 -3.96 4.40 -18.72
N ASN A 337 -3.69 5.69 -18.88
CA ASN A 337 -2.47 6.19 -19.56
C ASN A 337 -1.20 5.71 -18.84
N ARG A 338 -1.16 5.78 -17.50
CA ARG A 338 0.00 5.32 -16.71
C ARG A 338 0.20 3.81 -16.80
N MET A 339 -0.88 3.03 -16.94
CA MET A 339 -0.81 1.59 -17.16
C MET A 339 -0.33 1.27 -18.59
N GLN A 340 -0.76 2.00 -19.61
CA GLN A 340 -0.22 1.88 -20.96
C GLN A 340 1.30 2.19 -21.00
N GLU A 341 1.74 3.27 -20.36
CA GLU A 341 3.17 3.59 -20.19
C GLU A 341 3.94 2.48 -19.48
N PHE A 342 3.36 1.92 -18.41
CA PHE A 342 3.94 0.82 -17.66
C PHE A 342 4.08 -0.46 -18.48
N ILE A 343 3.06 -0.82 -19.26
CA ILE A 343 3.06 -1.99 -20.16
C ILE A 343 4.05 -1.79 -21.31
N LYS A 344 4.15 -0.57 -21.86
CA LYS A 344 5.16 -0.21 -22.85
C LYS A 344 6.57 -0.36 -22.28
N TRP A 345 6.81 0.13 -21.05
CA TRP A 345 8.09 -0.06 -20.37
C TRP A 345 8.39 -1.54 -20.11
N LEU A 346 7.43 -2.32 -19.59
CA LEU A 346 7.59 -3.76 -19.32
C LEU A 346 8.08 -4.55 -20.54
N ASN A 347 7.63 -4.18 -21.74
CA ASN A 347 7.98 -4.87 -22.98
C ASN A 347 9.15 -4.21 -23.75
N SER A 348 9.75 -3.14 -23.22
CA SER A 348 10.83 -2.38 -23.88
C SER A 348 12.21 -3.03 -23.79
N ASP A 349 13.10 -2.68 -24.72
CA ASP A 349 14.51 -3.11 -24.70
C ASP A 349 15.35 -2.43 -23.60
N GLU A 350 14.88 -1.32 -23.03
CA GLU A 350 15.43 -0.78 -21.78
C GLU A 350 15.21 -1.77 -20.64
N ALA A 351 13.96 -2.21 -20.42
CA ALA A 351 13.62 -3.12 -19.35
C ALA A 351 14.26 -4.51 -19.51
N ARG A 352 14.35 -5.02 -20.75
CA ARG A 352 15.02 -6.31 -21.07
C ARG A 352 16.53 -6.32 -20.78
N ARG A 353 17.19 -5.16 -20.79
CA ARG A 353 18.64 -5.03 -20.49
C ARG A 353 18.94 -4.94 -19.00
N LEU A 354 17.93 -4.82 -18.14
CA LEU A 354 18.10 -4.84 -16.69
C LEU A 354 18.34 -6.26 -16.19
N HIS A 355 19.12 -6.40 -15.12
CA HIS A 355 19.24 -7.66 -14.40
C HIS A 355 17.85 -8.17 -13.95
N PRO A 356 17.48 -9.46 -14.10
CA PRO A 356 16.11 -9.95 -13.86
C PRO A 356 15.53 -9.60 -12.49
N LEU A 357 16.35 -9.63 -11.43
CA LEU A 357 15.93 -9.23 -10.08
C LEU A 357 15.54 -7.74 -10.02
N LYS A 358 16.34 -6.87 -10.66
CA LYS A 358 16.09 -5.43 -10.73
C LYS A 358 14.87 -5.13 -11.60
N TYR A 359 14.73 -5.80 -12.74
CA TYR A 359 13.54 -5.69 -13.60
C TYR A 359 12.25 -6.06 -12.84
N ALA A 360 12.22 -7.21 -12.17
CA ALA A 360 11.04 -7.67 -11.43
C ALA A 360 10.70 -6.75 -10.24
N ALA A 361 11.70 -6.32 -9.47
CA ALA A 361 11.50 -5.37 -8.36
C ALA A 361 11.02 -3.98 -8.86
N LEU A 362 11.53 -3.48 -9.98
CA LEU A 362 11.04 -2.24 -10.59
C LEU A 362 9.61 -2.40 -11.13
N ALA A 363 9.27 -3.55 -11.72
CA ALA A 363 7.91 -3.84 -12.17
C ALA A 363 6.90 -3.85 -11.02
N HIS A 364 7.25 -4.55 -9.92
CA HIS A 364 6.49 -4.52 -8.68
C HIS A 364 6.26 -3.10 -8.19
N PHE A 365 7.34 -2.34 -8.01
CA PHE A 365 7.28 -0.99 -7.46
C PHE A 365 6.44 -0.04 -8.33
N LYS A 366 6.63 -0.08 -9.66
CA LYS A 366 5.86 0.76 -10.60
C LYS A 366 4.35 0.47 -10.51
N LEU A 367 3.95 -0.80 -10.41
CA LEU A 367 2.53 -1.14 -10.26
C LEU A 367 1.94 -0.66 -8.92
N VAL A 368 2.65 -0.88 -7.80
CA VAL A 368 2.25 -0.34 -6.47
C VAL A 368 2.17 1.18 -6.49
N PHE A 369 3.08 1.86 -7.20
CA PHE A 369 3.14 3.32 -7.28
C PHE A 369 1.97 3.91 -8.08
N ILE A 370 1.57 3.27 -9.18
CA ILE A 370 0.39 3.65 -9.99
C ILE A 370 -0.90 3.38 -9.20
N HIS A 371 -0.95 2.23 -8.52
CA HIS A 371 -2.10 1.77 -7.73
C HIS A 371 -3.40 1.75 -8.56
N PRO A 372 -3.48 0.93 -9.63
CA PRO A 372 -4.58 1.00 -10.60
C PRO A 372 -5.94 0.47 -10.09
N PHE A 373 -5.96 -0.31 -9.01
CA PHE A 373 -7.16 -0.99 -8.50
C PHE A 373 -7.63 -0.38 -7.17
N VAL A 374 -8.87 -0.69 -6.75
CA VAL A 374 -9.40 -0.27 -5.43
C VAL A 374 -8.74 -1.05 -4.29
N ASP A 375 -8.56 -2.36 -4.47
CA ASP A 375 -7.85 -3.30 -3.59
C ASP A 375 -6.98 -4.23 -4.46
N GLY A 376 -6.30 -5.24 -3.91
CA GLY A 376 -5.56 -6.25 -4.66
C GLY A 376 -4.19 -5.79 -5.20
N ASN A 377 -3.92 -4.47 -5.23
CA ASN A 377 -2.69 -3.88 -5.78
C ASN A 377 -1.39 -4.55 -5.28
N GLY A 378 -1.27 -4.80 -3.97
CA GLY A 378 -0.10 -5.47 -3.38
C GLY A 378 0.03 -6.93 -3.84
N ARG A 379 -1.05 -7.70 -3.76
CA ARG A 379 -1.15 -9.10 -4.20
C ARG A 379 -0.81 -9.24 -5.70
N VAL A 380 -1.38 -8.42 -6.57
CA VAL A 380 -1.10 -8.42 -8.02
C VAL A 380 0.35 -8.00 -8.32
N SER A 381 0.91 -7.03 -7.57
CA SER A 381 2.31 -6.61 -7.77
C SER A 381 3.31 -7.71 -7.41
N ARG A 382 3.06 -8.46 -6.32
CA ARG A 382 3.87 -9.64 -5.95
C ARG A 382 3.74 -10.78 -6.94
N LEU A 383 2.52 -11.03 -7.46
CA LEU A 383 2.30 -11.99 -8.55
C LEU A 383 3.03 -11.62 -9.85
N LEU A 384 2.97 -10.34 -10.26
CA LEU A 384 3.66 -9.84 -11.45
C LEU A 384 5.19 -9.95 -11.31
N MET A 385 5.72 -9.60 -10.15
CA MET A 385 7.14 -9.78 -9.82
C MET A 385 7.56 -11.24 -9.97
N ASN A 386 6.82 -12.16 -9.34
CA ASN A 386 7.11 -13.58 -9.38
C ASN A 386 6.96 -14.17 -10.79
N PHE A 387 5.99 -13.72 -11.59
CA PHE A 387 5.89 -14.10 -13.00
C PHE A 387 7.15 -13.77 -13.80
N LEU A 388 7.67 -12.54 -13.63
CA LEU A 388 8.90 -12.09 -14.31
C LEU A 388 10.13 -12.90 -13.89
N LEU A 389 10.23 -13.21 -12.59
CA LEU A 389 11.31 -14.04 -12.04
C LEU A 389 11.25 -15.48 -12.55
N MET A 390 10.06 -16.10 -12.57
CA MET A 390 9.85 -17.44 -13.13
C MET A 390 10.14 -17.50 -14.63
N LYS A 391 9.80 -16.45 -15.39
CA LYS A 391 10.18 -16.32 -16.81
C LYS A 391 11.71 -16.31 -16.98
N ALA A 392 12.43 -15.71 -16.03
CA ALA A 392 13.90 -15.72 -15.94
C ALA A 392 14.48 -16.94 -15.17
N LYS A 393 13.70 -18.01 -14.96
CA LYS A 393 14.10 -19.28 -14.31
C LYS A 393 14.51 -19.16 -12.82
N TYR A 394 14.06 -18.12 -12.14
CA TYR A 394 14.14 -18.03 -10.67
C TYR A 394 12.89 -18.64 -10.00
N PRO A 395 13.00 -19.11 -8.74
CA PRO A 395 11.85 -19.53 -7.94
C PRO A 395 10.96 -18.33 -7.53
N LEU A 396 9.79 -18.64 -6.95
CA LEU A 396 8.91 -17.64 -6.33
C LEU A 396 9.63 -16.93 -5.18
N VAL A 397 9.59 -15.60 -5.12
CA VAL A 397 9.99 -14.84 -3.94
C VAL A 397 8.88 -14.90 -2.90
N ILE A 398 9.24 -15.33 -1.69
CA ILE A 398 8.36 -15.38 -0.53
C ILE A 398 8.76 -14.24 0.41
N ILE A 399 8.01 -13.13 0.36
CA ILE A 399 8.17 -12.04 1.33
C ILE A 399 7.50 -12.51 2.62
N GLN A 400 8.28 -12.75 3.67
CA GLN A 400 7.76 -13.26 4.96
C GLN A 400 6.89 -12.20 5.65
N LYS A 401 5.77 -12.60 6.27
CA LYS A 401 4.85 -11.67 6.95
C LYS A 401 5.53 -10.93 8.11
N GLU A 402 6.51 -11.56 8.74
CA GLU A 402 7.36 -11.02 9.81
C GLU A 402 8.20 -9.82 9.31
N LYS A 403 8.47 -9.76 8.00
CA LYS A 403 9.23 -8.70 7.33
C LYS A 403 8.33 -7.66 6.64
N LYS A 404 7.04 -7.62 6.99
CA LYS A 404 6.04 -6.66 6.47
C LYS A 404 6.52 -5.21 6.59
N ASP A 405 7.11 -4.83 7.72
CA ASP A 405 7.57 -3.46 7.96
C ASP A 405 8.83 -3.11 7.16
N GLU A 406 9.79 -4.04 7.02
CA GLU A 406 10.94 -3.89 6.12
C GLU A 406 10.49 -3.68 4.67
N TYR A 407 9.58 -4.53 4.19
CA TYR A 407 9.00 -4.48 2.85
C TYR A 407 8.33 -3.12 2.58
N PHE A 408 7.45 -2.66 3.47
CA PHE A 408 6.80 -1.36 3.31
C PHE A 408 7.77 -0.19 3.48
N GLN A 409 8.79 -0.29 4.33
CA GLN A 409 9.83 0.75 4.44
C GLN A 409 10.65 0.87 3.16
N ALA A 410 11.05 -0.24 2.55
CA ALA A 410 11.78 -0.25 1.30
C ALA A 410 10.96 0.34 0.14
N ILE A 411 9.64 0.11 0.12
CA ILE A 411 8.73 0.79 -0.81
C ILE A 411 8.64 2.30 -0.52
N ARG A 412 8.57 2.72 0.75
CA ARG A 412 8.58 4.15 1.12
C ARG A 412 9.86 4.84 0.66
N ASP A 413 11.02 4.21 0.87
CA ASP A 413 12.31 4.73 0.38
C ASP A 413 12.35 4.82 -1.15
N GLY A 414 11.77 3.85 -1.85
CA GLY A 414 11.56 3.88 -3.31
C GLY A 414 10.65 5.02 -3.77
N VAL A 415 9.57 5.32 -3.05
CA VAL A 415 8.67 6.46 -3.31
C VAL A 415 9.40 7.78 -3.11
N LEU A 416 10.29 7.86 -2.11
CA LEU A 416 11.20 8.98 -1.93
C LEU A 416 12.33 9.00 -2.97
N GLY A 417 12.42 8.03 -3.88
CA GLY A 417 13.38 7.98 -4.99
C GLY A 417 14.68 7.21 -4.72
N ASP A 418 14.74 6.33 -3.70
CA ASP A 418 15.83 5.36 -3.52
C ASP A 418 15.25 3.95 -3.54
N ILE A 419 15.28 3.33 -4.71
CA ILE A 419 14.67 2.01 -4.94
C ILE A 419 15.62 0.84 -4.63
N ASN A 420 16.91 1.11 -4.43
CA ASN A 420 17.90 0.06 -4.23
C ASN A 420 17.65 -0.76 -2.95
N PRO A 421 17.23 -0.18 -1.80
CA PRO A 421 16.77 -0.96 -0.65
C PRO A 421 15.69 -1.99 -1.00
N PHE A 422 14.73 -1.64 -1.86
CA PHE A 422 13.68 -2.57 -2.29
C PHE A 422 14.22 -3.67 -3.21
N VAL A 423 15.11 -3.34 -4.15
CA VAL A 423 15.75 -4.36 -5.01
C VAL A 423 16.60 -5.32 -4.18
N ARG A 424 17.37 -4.82 -3.19
CA ARG A 424 18.16 -5.64 -2.26
C ARG A 424 17.28 -6.53 -1.39
N PHE A 425 16.18 -6.02 -0.87
CA PHE A 425 15.22 -6.80 -0.09
C PHE A 425 14.67 -7.99 -0.88
N ILE A 426 14.21 -7.77 -2.13
CA ILE A 426 13.76 -8.84 -3.02
C ILE A 426 14.90 -9.82 -3.34
N ALA A 427 16.13 -9.33 -3.56
CA ALA A 427 17.30 -10.17 -3.77
C ALA A 427 17.65 -11.03 -2.55
N GLN A 428 17.47 -10.54 -1.31
CA GLN A 428 17.70 -11.32 -0.10
C GLN A 428 16.63 -12.40 0.13
N GLU A 429 15.35 -12.10 -0.13
CA GLU A 429 14.28 -13.10 0.02
C GLU A 429 14.33 -14.18 -1.09
N ILE A 430 14.82 -13.85 -2.31
CA ILE A 430 15.07 -14.88 -3.33
C ILE A 430 16.29 -15.74 -2.99
N ASP A 431 17.35 -15.16 -2.41
CA ASP A 431 18.57 -15.87 -2.03
C ASP A 431 18.28 -16.99 -1.01
N LYS A 432 17.53 -16.66 0.05
CA LYS A 432 17.01 -17.64 1.02
C LYS A 432 16.17 -18.73 0.37
N THR A 433 15.36 -18.37 -0.63
CA THR A 433 14.52 -19.34 -1.33
C THR A 433 15.38 -20.32 -2.14
N LEU A 434 16.43 -19.83 -2.80
CA LEU A 434 17.40 -20.67 -3.51
C LEU A 434 18.18 -21.58 -2.56
N ASP A 435 18.50 -21.14 -1.34
CA ASP A 435 19.16 -21.98 -0.34
C ASP A 435 18.29 -23.18 0.07
N VAL A 436 16.97 -23.03 0.18
CA VAL A 436 16.05 -24.16 0.42
C VAL A 436 16.10 -25.18 -0.73
N PHE A 437 16.18 -24.72 -1.98
CA PHE A 437 16.34 -25.61 -3.14
C PHE A 437 17.73 -26.27 -3.19
N LEU A 438 18.80 -25.56 -2.80
CA LEU A 438 20.15 -26.13 -2.73
C LEU A 438 20.28 -27.20 -1.64
N LEU A 439 19.72 -26.95 -0.45
CA LEU A 439 19.67 -27.94 0.64
C LEU A 439 18.94 -29.21 0.21
N ALA A 440 17.74 -29.06 -0.38
CA ALA A 440 16.98 -30.20 -0.88
C ALA A 440 17.66 -30.95 -2.05
N LYS A 441 18.65 -30.33 -2.72
CA LYS A 441 19.51 -30.99 -3.70
C LYS A 441 20.67 -31.74 -3.03
N SER A 442 21.28 -31.18 -1.99
CA SER A 442 22.34 -31.87 -1.23
C SER A 442 21.83 -33.03 -0.37
N ASP A 443 20.57 -33.03 0.06
CA ASP A 443 19.95 -34.16 0.77
C ASP A 443 19.89 -35.46 -0.07
N LEU A 444 20.16 -35.38 -1.38
CA LEU A 444 20.08 -36.48 -2.36
C LEU A 444 21.41 -36.77 -3.07
N ALA A 445 22.50 -36.10 -2.69
CA ALA A 445 23.81 -36.17 -3.36
C ALA A 445 24.91 -36.66 -2.39
#